data_AF-A0A7X9BQ27-F1
#
_entry.id   AF-A0A7X9BQ27-F1
#
_cell.length_a   1.000
_cell.length_b   1.000
_cell.length_c   1.000
_cell.angle_alpha   90.00
_cell.angle_beta   90.00
_cell.angle_gamma   90.00
#
_symmetry.space_group_name_H-M   'P 1'
#
loop_
_entity.id
_entity.type
_entity.pdbx_description
1 polymer ?
#
loop_
_entity_poly.entity_id
_entity_poly.type
_entity_poly.pdbx_seq_one_letter_code
_entity_poly.pdbx_strand_id
1 'polypeptide(L)'
;AALLDPLTGAVCNPPEVWQMIDEMLIAQEQWLPQYKEDIAQAKKRWAAGNLIKTQENTGAARLKTKTIGEMSLEKDKMRRLAAAAAKENIE
;
A
#
# COMPACT_ATOMS: atom_id res chain seq x y z
N ALA A 1 3.85 13.02 8.78
CA ALA A 1 3.71 11.60 9.22
C ALA A 1 3.36 10.70 8.04
N ALA A 2 2.18 10.85 7.42
CA ALA A 2 1.73 9.96 6.34
C ALA A 2 2.67 9.89 5.11
N LEU A 3 3.31 10.99 4.71
CA LEU A 3 4.24 11.00 3.57
C LEU A 3 5.54 10.21 3.79
N LEU A 4 5.91 9.94 5.05
CA LEU A 4 7.13 9.19 5.38
C LEU A 4 6.83 7.71 5.65
N ASP A 5 5.56 7.31 5.63
CA ASP A 5 5.18 5.92 5.79
C ASP A 5 5.43 5.15 4.48
N PRO A 6 6.25 4.07 4.49
CA PRO A 6 6.64 3.37 3.27
C PRO A 6 5.48 2.65 2.59
N LEU A 7 4.45 2.24 3.33
CA LEU A 7 3.27 1.60 2.74
C LEU A 7 2.38 2.62 2.03
N THR A 8 2.23 3.80 2.62
CA THR A 8 1.52 4.93 2.02
C THR A 8 2.23 5.39 0.74
N GLY A 9 3.56 5.57 0.79
CA GLY A 9 4.34 5.98 -0.39
C GLY A 9 4.41 4.92 -1.50
N ALA A 10 4.17 3.64 -1.19
CA ALA A 10 4.13 2.57 -2.19
C ALA A 10 2.84 2.56 -3.02
N VAL A 11 1.77 3.23 -2.55
CA VAL A 11 0.44 3.17 -3.17
C VAL A 11 -0.07 4.56 -3.55
N CYS A 12 0.13 5.56 -2.70
CA CYS A 12 -0.42 6.91 -2.84
C CYS A 12 0.65 7.93 -3.25
N ASN A 13 0.24 8.88 -4.08
CA ASN A 13 1.01 10.07 -4.43
C ASN A 13 0.73 11.23 -3.46
N PRO A 14 1.59 12.27 -3.39
CA PRO A 14 1.40 13.37 -2.44
C PRO A 14 0.01 14.05 -2.49
N PRO A 15 -0.59 14.33 -3.67
CA PRO A 15 -1.94 14.90 -3.72
C PRO A 15 -3.03 13.98 -3.16
N GLU A 16 -2.91 12.66 -3.35
CA GLU A 16 -3.83 11.66 -2.81
C GLU A 16 -3.73 11.60 -1.29
N VAL A 17 -2.50 11.67 -0.75
CA VAL A 17 -2.26 11.73 0.69
C VAL A 17 -2.87 13.00 1.29
N TRP A 18 -2.73 14.16 0.64
CA TRP A 18 -3.33 15.40 1.14
C TRP A 18 -4.86 15.33 1.18
N GLN A 19 -5.50 14.81 0.14
CA GLN A 19 -6.96 14.63 0.12
C GLN A 19 -7.41 13.66 1.23
N MET A 20 -6.69 12.56 1.43
CA MET A 20 -6.98 11.60 2.51
C MET A 20 -6.90 12.26 3.89
N ILE A 21 -5.89 13.11 4.12
CA ILE A 21 -5.75 13.85 5.38
C ILE A 21 -6.84 14.90 5.54
N ASP A 22 -7.20 15.62 4.48
CA ASP A 22 -8.32 16.57 4.52
C ASP A 22 -9.64 15.88 4.89
N GLU A 23 -9.93 14.72 4.29
CA GLU A 23 -11.10 13.92 4.62
C GLU A 23 -11.10 13.47 6.10
N MET A 24 -9.95 12.97 6.59
CA MET A 24 -9.78 12.57 7.98
C MET A 24 -9.99 13.74 8.96
N LEU A 25 -9.42 14.91 8.66
CA LEU A 25 -9.55 16.10 9.49
C LEU A 25 -11.00 16.58 9.58
N ILE A 26 -11.73 16.57 8.46
CA ILE A 26 -13.15 16.94 8.41
C ILE A 26 -13.98 15.93 9.22
N ALA A 27 -13.76 14.62 9.02
CA ALA A 27 -14.50 13.57 9.70
C ALA A 27 -14.28 13.55 11.21
N GLN A 28 -13.09 13.94 11.68
CA GLN A 28 -12.70 13.92 13.09
C GLN A 28 -12.74 15.30 13.76
N GLU A 29 -13.41 16.29 13.18
CA GLU A 29 -13.46 17.67 13.68
C GLU A 29 -13.86 17.78 15.16
N GLN A 30 -14.81 16.95 15.61
CA GLN A 30 -15.25 16.92 17.01
C GLN A 30 -14.11 16.58 17.99
N TRP A 31 -13.17 15.73 17.55
CA TRP A 31 -12.10 15.18 18.40
C TRP A 31 -10.77 15.92 18.24
N LEU A 32 -10.64 16.76 17.21
CA LEU A 32 -9.40 17.44 16.82
C LEU A 32 -9.51 18.98 16.90
N PRO A 33 -9.90 19.56 18.05
CA PRO A 33 -10.09 21.00 18.19
C PRO A 33 -8.80 21.81 18.05
N GLN A 34 -7.63 21.18 18.12
CA GLN A 34 -6.33 21.81 17.88
C GLN A 34 -6.06 22.12 16.40
N TYR A 35 -6.78 21.48 15.47
CA TYR A 35 -6.60 21.64 14.01
C TYR A 35 -7.71 22.48 13.36
N LYS A 36 -8.41 23.34 14.11
CA LYS A 36 -9.58 24.10 13.63
C LYS A 36 -9.33 24.88 12.33
N GLU A 37 -8.20 25.57 12.24
CA GLU A 37 -7.84 26.35 11.06
C GLU A 37 -7.58 25.45 9.84
N ASP A 38 -6.90 24.32 10.06
CA ASP A 38 -6.61 23.35 9.00
C ASP A 38 -7.87 22.64 8.53
N ILE A 39 -8.78 22.30 9.46
CA ILE A 39 -10.10 21.72 9.14
C ILE A 39 -10.93 22.70 8.31
N ALA A 40 -10.93 23.99 8.65
CA ALA A 40 -11.63 25.00 7.87
C ALA A 40 -11.09 25.12 6.45
N GLN A 41 -9.76 25.03 6.27
CA GLN A 41 -9.13 25.00 4.95
C GLN A 41 -9.44 23.71 4.18
N ALA A 42 -9.41 22.56 4.86
CA ALA A 42 -9.77 21.26 4.29
C ALA A 42 -11.21 21.28 3.76
N LYS A 43 -12.17 21.81 4.53
CA LYS A 43 -13.57 21.97 4.09
C LYS A 43 -13.69 22.82 2.82
N LYS A 44 -12.91 23.91 2.71
CA LYS A 44 -12.88 24.75 1.50
C LYS A 44 -12.35 23.99 0.29
N ARG A 45 -11.23 23.25 0.45
CA ARG A 45 -10.66 22.42 -0.62
C ARG A 45 -11.63 21.32 -1.06
N TRP A 46 -12.29 20.67 -0.10
CA TRP A 46 -13.29 19.64 -0.36
C TRP A 46 -14.49 20.18 -1.14
N ALA A 47 -15.00 21.35 -0.75
CA ALA A 47 -16.11 22.02 -1.43
C ALA A 47 -15.78 22.47 -2.87
N ALA A 48 -14.50 22.66 -3.19
CA ALA A 48 -14.07 23.01 -4.55
C ALA A 48 -14.27 21.86 -5.56
N GLY A 49 -14.54 20.63 -5.09
CA GLY A 49 -15.01 19.53 -5.94
C GLY A 49 -13.97 18.87 -6.85
N ASN A 50 -12.72 19.33 -6.83
CA ASN A 50 -11.61 18.74 -7.60
C ASN A 50 -11.02 17.50 -6.89
N LEU A 51 -11.88 16.57 -6.48
CA LEU A 51 -11.48 15.38 -5.74
C LEU A 51 -10.88 14.32 -6.68
N ILE A 52 -9.73 13.80 -6.28
CA ILE A 52 -9.06 12.66 -6.90
C ILE A 52 -9.88 11.41 -6.56
N LYS A 53 -10.19 10.62 -7.58
CA LYS A 53 -10.96 9.37 -7.41
C LYS A 53 -10.10 8.31 -6.72
N THR A 54 -10.70 7.60 -5.78
CA THR A 54 -10.09 6.42 -5.17
C THR A 54 -9.93 5.32 -6.22
N GLN A 55 -8.73 4.77 -6.33
CA GLN A 55 -8.43 3.66 -7.22
C GLN A 55 -8.46 2.35 -6.44
N GLU A 56 -9.13 1.34 -6.99
CA GLU A 56 -9.02 -0.02 -6.45
C GLU A 56 -7.65 -0.60 -6.81
N ASN A 57 -6.92 -1.09 -5.80
CA ASN A 57 -5.64 -1.74 -6.02
C ASN A 57 -5.46 -2.93 -5.06
N THR A 58 -4.63 -3.89 -5.47
CA THR A 58 -4.28 -5.07 -4.67
C THR A 58 -3.13 -4.80 -3.68
N GLY A 59 -2.61 -3.57 -3.61
CA GLY A 59 -1.47 -3.17 -2.79
C GLY A 59 -0.11 -3.57 -3.38
N ALA A 60 0.75 -2.60 -3.66
CA ALA A 60 2.06 -2.81 -4.30
C ALA A 60 3.01 -3.72 -3.50
N ALA A 61 2.87 -3.72 -2.16
CA ALA A 61 3.68 -4.56 -1.26
C ALA A 61 3.05 -5.94 -0.97
N ARG A 62 1.86 -6.26 -1.49
CA ARG A 62 1.21 -7.55 -1.21
C ARG A 62 1.75 -8.64 -2.14
N LEU A 63 2.25 -9.72 -1.55
CA LEU A 63 2.62 -10.92 -2.29
C LEU A 63 1.38 -11.75 -2.63
N LYS A 64 1.36 -12.36 -3.81
CA LYS A 64 0.30 -13.29 -4.20
C LYS A 64 0.35 -14.54 -3.31
N THR A 65 -0.79 -14.94 -2.78
CA THR A 65 -0.93 -16.21 -2.07
C THR A 65 -0.73 -17.35 -3.06
N LYS A 66 0.27 -18.19 -2.82
CA LYS A 66 0.51 -19.39 -3.64
C LYS A 66 -0.58 -20.42 -3.39
N THR A 67 -1.00 -21.09 -4.45
CA THR A 67 -1.89 -22.26 -4.37
C THR A 67 -1.10 -23.52 -3.99
N ILE A 68 -1.80 -24.54 -3.48
CA ILE A 68 -1.18 -25.82 -3.09
C ILE A 68 -0.48 -26.48 -4.28
N GLY A 69 -1.08 -26.42 -5.48
CA GLY A 69 -0.52 -26.99 -6.71
C GLY A 69 0.77 -26.27 -7.15
N GLU A 70 0.83 -24.95 -7.04
CA GLU A 70 2.05 -24.19 -7.32
C GLU A 70 3.15 -24.55 -6.32
N MET A 71 2.82 -24.70 -5.04
CA MET A 71 3.78 -25.11 -4.01
C MET A 71 4.35 -26.51 -4.27
N SER A 72 3.53 -27.47 -4.75
CA SER A 72 4.01 -28.82 -5.06
C SER A 72 4.95 -28.83 -6.27
N LEU A 73 4.59 -28.12 -7.34
CA LEU A 73 5.42 -28.04 -8.55
C LEU A 73 6.77 -27.37 -8.27
N GLU A 74 6.75 -26.29 -7.48
CA GLU A 74 7.96 -25.59 -7.08
C GLU A 74 8.84 -26.47 -6.20
N LYS A 75 8.26 -27.23 -5.25
CA LYS A 75 8.99 -28.19 -4.43
C LYS A 75 9.72 -29.25 -5.26
N ASP A 76 9.05 -29.82 -6.26
CA ASP A 76 9.67 -30.83 -7.14
C ASP A 76 10.78 -30.24 -8.00
N LYS A 77 10.58 -29.02 -8.52
CA LYS A 77 11.61 -28.27 -9.26
C LYS A 77 12.83 -28.01 -8.38
N MET A 78 12.64 -27.56 -7.14
CA MET A 78 13.73 -27.27 -6.20
C MET A 78 14.49 -28.54 -5.81
N ARG A 79 13.81 -29.67 -5.62
CA ARG A 79 14.47 -30.97 -5.39
C ARG A 79 15.36 -31.39 -6.55
N ARG A 80 14.89 -31.24 -7.80
CA ARG A 80 15.70 -31.57 -8.99
C ARG A 80 16.93 -30.68 -9.10
N LEU A 81 16.78 -29.37 -8.88
CA LEU A 81 17.90 -28.43 -8.88
C LEU A 81 18.93 -28.76 -7.80
N ALA A 82 18.48 -29.07 -6.58
CA ALA A 82 19.38 -29.46 -5.49
C ALA A 82 20.15 -30.76 -5.81
N ALA A 83 19.47 -31.76 -6.40
CA ALA A 83 20.12 -32.99 -6.81
C ALA A 83 21.16 -32.78 -7.93
N ALA A 84 20.88 -31.87 -8.88
CA ALA A 84 21.83 -31.51 -9.94
C ALA A 84 23.06 -30.78 -9.39
N ALA A 85 22.85 -29.77 -8.54
CA ALA A 85 23.94 -29.02 -7.91
C ALA A 85 24.82 -29.90 -6.99
N ALA A 86 24.23 -30.87 -6.29
CA ALA A 86 25.00 -31.82 -5.47
C ALA A 86 25.91 -32.71 -6.33
N LYS A 87 25.50 -33.03 -7.56
CA LYS A 87 26.29 -33.84 -8.49
C LYS A 87 27.46 -33.06 -9.09
N GLU A 88 27.27 -31.77 -9.35
CA GLU A 88 28.30 -30.86 -9.88
C GLU A 88 29.44 -30.60 -8.87
N ASN A 89 29.20 -30.71 -7.57
CA ASN A 89 30.21 -30.52 -6.52
C ASN A 89 31.05 -31.78 -6.22
N ILE A 90 30.83 -32.88 -6.95
CA ILE A 90 31.50 -34.18 -6.74
C ILE A 90 32.52 -34.50 -7.87
N GLU A 91 32.56 -33.69 -8.93
CA GLU A 91 33.60 -33.71 -9.97
C GLU A 91 34.70 -32.68 -9.70
#